data_AF-A0A967HF84-F1
#
_entry.id   AF-A0A967HF84-F1
#
_cell.length_a   1.000
_cell.length_b   1.000
_cell.length_c   1.000
_cell.angle_alpha   90.00
_cell.angle_beta   90.00
_cell.angle_gamma   90.00
#
_symmetry.space_group_name_H-M   'P 1'
#
loop_
_entity.id
_entity.type
_entity.pdbx_description
1 polymer ?
#
loop_
_entity_poly.entity_id
_entity_poly.type
_entity_poly.pdbx_seq_one_letter_code
_entity_poly.pdbx_strand_id
1 'polypeptide(L)'
;AARTLIRLLARSGNRADAVAAYRTLATHLDRRLDLTPDPDTRALVEAVRTGAFEPSGGEEGADGGPGSPRDGPAADHSLAVLPFTG
;
A
#
# COMPACT_ATOMS: atom_id res chain seq x y z
N ALA A 1 8.56 -2.57 -6.29
CA ALA A 1 8.67 -3.47 -5.10
C ALA A 1 8.63 -2.70 -3.77
N ALA A 2 9.55 -1.77 -3.49
CA ALA A 2 9.65 -1.12 -2.18
C ALA A 2 8.44 -0.26 -1.76
N ARG A 3 7.77 0.41 -2.72
CA ARG A 3 6.53 1.18 -2.48
C ARG A 3 5.42 0.32 -1.86
N THR A 4 5.29 -0.94 -2.27
CA THR A 4 4.28 -1.87 -1.76
C THR A 4 4.54 -2.22 -0.30
N LEU A 5 5.80 -2.44 0.08
CA LEU A 5 6.19 -2.73 1.46
C LEU A 5 5.92 -1.54 2.40
N ILE A 6 6.23 -0.31 1.95
CA ILE A 6 5.94 0.91 2.72
C ILE A 6 4.42 1.07 2.93
N ARG A 7 3.60 0.79 1.90
CA ARG A 7 2.13 0.82 2.02
C ARG A 7 1.60 -0.23 3.01
N LEU A 8 2.15 -1.44 2.99
CA LEU A 8 1.77 -2.52 3.90
C LEU A 8 2.08 -2.16 5.36
N LEU A 9 3.28 -1.65 5.63
CA LEU A 9 3.70 -1.21 6.96
C LEU A 9 2.87 -0.02 7.47
N ALA A 10 2.54 0.91 6.57
CA ALA A 10 1.68 2.03 6.91
C ALA A 10 0.23 1.58 7.21
N ARG A 11 -0.29 0.61 6.45
CA ARG A 11 -1.63 0.05 6.63
C ARG A 11 -1.77 -0.82 7.89
N SER A 12 -0.68 -1.45 8.34
CA SER A 12 -0.67 -2.19 9.60
C SER A 12 -0.56 -1.27 10.84
N GLY A 13 -0.59 0.05 10.65
CA GLY A 13 -0.41 1.03 11.72
C GLY A 13 1.05 1.23 12.15
N ASN A 14 1.98 0.50 11.52
CA ASN A 14 3.38 0.49 11.89
C ASN A 14 4.17 1.60 11.16
N ARG A 15 3.75 2.84 11.44
CA ARG A 15 4.21 4.08 10.78
C ARG A 15 5.73 4.28 10.92
N ALA A 16 6.30 3.95 12.07
CA ALA A 16 7.75 4.06 12.31
C ALA A 16 8.53 3.13 11.36
N ASP A 17 8.07 1.89 11.22
CA ASP A 17 8.71 0.89 10.35
C ASP A 17 8.57 1.26 8.86
N ALA A 18 7.43 1.84 8.46
CA ALA A 18 7.25 2.35 7.10
C ALA A 18 8.28 3.44 6.73
N VAL A 19 8.53 4.37 7.66
CA VAL A 19 9.54 5.42 7.48
C VAL A 19 10.95 4.86 7.49
N ALA A 20 11.25 3.89 8.36
CA ALA A 20 12.54 3.22 8.41
C ALA A 20 12.85 2.47 7.11
N ALA A 21 11.87 1.73 6.57
CA ALA A 21 11.99 1.03 5.30
C ALA A 21 12.32 1.98 4.14
N TYR A 22 11.68 3.16 4.09
CA TYR A 22 12.00 4.19 3.10
C TYR A 22 13.43 4.73 3.24
N ARG A 23 13.90 5.00 4.46
CA ARG A 23 15.27 5.49 4.68
C ARG A 23 16.32 4.48 4.20
N THR A 24 16.09 3.20 4.48
CA THR A 24 16.95 2.11 4.01
C THR A 24 16.96 2.04 2.49
N LEU A 25 15.78 2.12 1.85
CA LEU A 25 15.67 2.20 0.39
C LEU A 25 16.45 3.38 -0.19
N ALA A 26 16.23 4.59 0.35
CA ALA A 26 16.89 5.80 -0.11
C ALA A 26 18.41 5.69 0.00
N THR A 27 18.91 5.17 1.12
CA THR A 27 20.35 4.96 1.34
C THR A 27 20.93 3.96 0.34
N HIS A 28 20.21 2.89 0.01
CA HIS A 28 20.68 1.90 -0.95
C HIS A 28 20.66 2.40 -2.39
N LEU A 29 19.61 3.14 -2.80
CA LEU A 29 19.53 3.74 -4.13
C LEU A 29 20.63 4.77 -4.35
N ASP A 30 20.85 5.63 -3.37
CA ASP A 30 21.89 6.66 -3.39
C ASP A 30 23.28 6.03 -3.46
N ARG A 31 23.61 5.12 -2.53
CA ARG A 31 24.97 4.56 -2.44
C ARG A 31 25.33 3.55 -3.53
N ARG A 32 24.36 2.82 -4.08
CA ARG A 32 24.65 1.72 -5.01
C ARG A 32 24.36 2.07 -6.46
N LEU A 33 23.49 3.04 -6.71
CA LEU A 33 22.98 3.34 -8.04
C LEU A 33 23.03 4.83 -8.38
N ASP A 34 23.42 5.72 -7.45
CA ASP A 34 23.35 7.19 -7.63
C ASP A 34 21.93 7.66 -8.01
N LEU A 35 20.92 6.91 -7.58
CA LEU A 35 19.52 7.18 -7.86
C LEU A 35 18.84 7.74 -6.62
N THR A 36 17.91 8.67 -6.85
CA THR A 36 17.00 9.12 -5.80
C THR A 36 15.70 8.31 -5.83
N PRO A 37 15.04 8.12 -4.67
CA PRO A 37 13.71 7.52 -4.63
C PRO A 37 12.73 8.33 -5.49
N ASP A 38 11.90 7.63 -6.23
CA ASP A 38 10.87 8.21 -7.07
C ASP A 38 9.95 9.18 -6.27
N PRO A 39 9.56 10.34 -6.83
CA PRO A 39 8.73 11.34 -6.14
C PRO A 39 7.43 10.77 -5.56
N ASP A 40 6.80 9.79 -6.21
CA ASP A 40 5.62 9.11 -5.68
C ASP A 40 5.88 8.40 -4.34
N THR A 41 7.08 7.84 -4.20
CA THR A 41 7.50 7.12 -2.99
C THR A 41 7.80 8.11 -1.86
N ARG A 42 8.35 9.28 -2.21
CA ARG A 42 8.53 10.40 -1.26
C ARG A 42 7.20 10.92 -0.74
N ALA A 43 6.26 11.21 -1.64
CA ALA A 43 4.93 11.71 -1.28
C ALA A 43 4.17 10.71 -0.39
N LEU A 44 4.27 9.40 -0.68
CA LEU A 44 3.70 8.36 0.17
C LEU A 44 4.26 8.41 1.59
N VAL A 45 5.57 8.51 1.75
CA VAL A 45 6.21 8.50 3.08
C VAL A 45 5.93 9.79 3.84
N GLU A 46 5.76 10.91 3.14
CA GLU A 46 5.35 12.18 3.73
C GLU A 46 3.91 12.12 4.25
N ALA A 47 2.97 11.54 3.49
CA ALA A 47 1.62 11.25 3.96
C ALA A 47 1.63 10.31 5.18
N VAL A 48 2.48 9.28 5.13
CA VAL A 48 2.68 8.37 6.26
C VAL A 48 3.29 9.10 7.45
N ARG A 49 4.16 10.10 7.29
CA ARG A 49 4.71 10.85 8.44
C ARG A 49 3.70 11.79 9.07
N THR A 50 2.90 12.45 8.26
CA THR A 50 2.06 13.58 8.69
C THR A 50 0.74 13.17 9.34
N GLY A 51 0.27 11.93 9.17
CA GLY A 51 -1.12 11.64 9.51
C GLY A 51 -1.92 11.24 8.29
N ALA A 52 -1.70 11.95 7.18
CA ALA A 52 -2.57 11.96 6.00
C ALA A 52 -2.59 10.67 5.17
N PHE A 53 -1.82 9.65 5.55
CA PHE A 53 -1.96 8.33 4.96
C PHE A 53 -3.24 7.67 5.46
N GLU A 54 -4.32 7.89 4.71
CA GLU A 54 -5.55 7.11 4.78
C GLU A 54 -5.24 5.69 4.27
N PRO A 55 -5.28 4.66 5.14
CA PRO A 55 -5.11 3.29 4.71
C PRO A 55 -6.36 2.86 3.96
N SER A 56 -6.52 3.29 2.70
CA SER A 56 -7.75 3.14 1.90
C SER A 56 -8.34 1.74 2.04
N GLY A 57 -9.38 1.65 2.87
CA GLY A 57 -9.92 0.41 3.41
C GLY A 57 -11.25 0.71 4.09
N GLY A 58 -12.18 1.23 3.31
CA GLY A 58 -13.53 1.60 3.74
C GLY A 58 -14.00 2.79 2.92
N GLU A 59 -14.58 2.51 1.76
CA GLU A 59 -15.91 3.03 1.40
C GLU A 59 -16.33 4.29 2.17
N GLU A 60 -15.73 5.43 1.84
CA GLU A 60 -16.14 6.70 2.43
C GLU A 60 -17.38 7.19 1.68
N GLY A 61 -18.54 6.86 2.25
CA GLY A 61 -19.71 7.74 2.33
C GLY A 61 -20.09 8.50 1.07
N ALA A 62 -20.49 7.80 0.01
CA ALA A 62 -21.46 8.37 -0.91
C ALA A 62 -22.85 8.23 -0.27
N ASP A 63 -23.24 9.30 0.42
CA ASP A 63 -24.56 9.92 0.40
C ASP A 63 -25.82 9.06 0.64
N GLY A 64 -26.67 9.52 1.56
CA GLY A 64 -27.77 8.74 2.12
C GLY A 64 -28.85 8.25 1.13
N GLY A 65 -29.22 6.98 1.28
CA GLY A 65 -30.48 6.43 0.78
C GLY A 65 -30.85 5.16 1.56
N PRO A 66 -31.96 5.13 2.33
CA PRO A 66 -32.42 3.90 2.95
C PRO A 66 -33.12 3.06 1.87
N GLY A 67 -32.40 2.10 1.31
CA GLY A 67 -32.85 1.39 0.11
C GLY A 67 -32.49 -0.11 0.09
N SER A 68 -32.85 -0.84 1.15
CA SER A 68 -33.23 -2.26 1.09
C SER A 68 -32.16 -3.32 0.67
N PRO A 69 -32.43 -4.61 0.99
CA PRO A 69 -31.41 -5.57 1.40
C PRO A 69 -30.93 -6.51 0.29
N ARG A 70 -29.73 -7.09 0.55
CA ARG A 70 -29.24 -8.44 0.18
C ARG A 70 -29.72 -9.01 -1.17
N ASP A 71 -28.81 -9.10 -2.13
CA ASP A 71 -28.47 -10.37 -2.81
C ASP A 71 -27.31 -10.19 -3.81
N GLY A 72 -26.41 -11.17 -3.88
CA GLY A 72 -25.44 -11.31 -4.98
C GLY A 72 -24.02 -11.72 -4.57
N PRO A 73 -23.37 -12.66 -5.28
CA PRO A 73 -22.68 -13.77 -4.63
C PRO A 73 -21.16 -13.61 -4.51
N ALA A 74 -20.61 -14.38 -3.55
CA ALA A 74 -19.19 -14.62 -3.35
C ALA A 74 -18.48 -14.93 -4.68
N ALA A 75 -17.62 -14.01 -5.13
CA ALA A 75 -16.71 -14.28 -6.22
C ALA A 75 -15.62 -15.23 -5.72
N ASP A 76 -15.81 -16.48 -6.05
CA ASP A 76 -14.85 -17.58 -5.98
C ASP A 76 -13.59 -17.18 -6.78
N HIS A 77 -12.50 -16.84 -6.09
CA HIS A 77 -11.21 -16.57 -6.71
C HIS A 77 -10.41 -17.86 -6.76
N SER A 78 -10.71 -18.68 -7.77
CA SER A 78 -9.90 -19.83 -8.14
C SER A 78 -8.54 -19.36 -8.64
N LEU A 79 -7.53 -19.40 -7.76
CA LEU A 79 -6.13 -19.20 -8.09
C LEU A 79 -5.60 -20.45 -8.81
N ALA A 80 -5.56 -20.40 -10.14
CA ALA A 80 -4.85 -21.40 -10.94
C ALA A 80 -3.34 -21.28 -10.68
N VAL A 81 -2.78 -22.22 -9.92
CA VAL A 81 -1.33 -22.41 -9.78
C VAL A 81 -0.87 -23.26 -10.96
N LEU A 82 -0.06 -22.68 -11.86
CA LEU A 82 0.60 -23.43 -12.93
C LEU A 82 1.89 -24.08 -12.40
N PRO A 83 2.18 -25.35 -12.75
CA PRO A 83 3.45 -25.98 -12.38
C PRO A 83 4.59 -25.38 -13.21
N PHE A 84 5.62 -24.89 -12.52
CA PHE A 84 6.88 -24.48 -13.14
C PHE A 84 7.72 -25.74 -13.36
N THR A 85 7.89 -26.16 -14.62
CA THR A 85 8.89 -27.17 -15.00
C THR A 85 10.05 -26.46 -15.70
N GLY A 86 11.25 -26.58 -15.11
CA GLY A 86 12.52 -26.12 -15.64
C GLY A 86 13.67 -26.67 -14.79
#